data_AF-A0A177WDQ5-F1
#
_entry.id   AF-A0A177WDQ5-F1
#
_cell.length_a   1.000
_cell.length_b   1.000
_cell.length_c   1.000
_cell.angle_alpha   90.00
_cell.angle_beta   90.00
_cell.angle_gamma   90.00
#
_symmetry.space_group_name_H-M   'P 1'
#
loop_
_entity.id
_entity.type
_entity.pdbx_description
1 polymer ?
#
loop_
_entity_poly.entity_id
_entity_poly.type
_entity_poly.pdbx_seq_one_letter_code
_entity_poly.pdbx_strand_id
1 'polypeptide(L)'
;MTMDLSVADTVKAFYDATDALMDITFNAVDPALRVDAFSFILKAAKQVQQVKLMAASVIPKYVSSFPSMVEEAFNTQLDLCEDEDIQIRKESIKNLWGFCKETEQFASSVTDALCQLLQAEQEDELVIIRQTLKMILVQHPNVAFEAVMSQLLNGVPIVRTELLQFLVAYVGTLTLAVELKSKFVTVLIKLASMQSVEPVDTKNAFMLLRLMNAFDTPKHQTEILTMFDDQLGQQLPFSANCE
;
A
#
# COMPACT_ATOMS: atom_id res chain seq x y z
N MET A 1 25.00 18.46 -2.97
CA MET A 1 25.96 18.72 -4.05
C MET A 1 25.17 18.55 -5.34
N THR A 2 24.80 19.67 -5.96
CA THR A 2 24.07 19.72 -7.24
C THR A 2 24.92 19.04 -8.32
N MET A 3 24.30 18.26 -9.20
CA MET A 3 25.01 17.74 -10.38
C MET A 3 25.41 18.93 -11.26
N ASP A 4 26.70 19.19 -11.42
CA ASP A 4 27.24 20.25 -12.30
C ASP A 4 27.14 19.88 -13.80
N LEU A 5 26.34 18.86 -14.14
CA LEU A 5 26.11 18.38 -15.50
C LEU A 5 24.92 19.11 -16.13
N SER A 6 24.97 19.29 -17.45
CA SER A 6 23.78 19.73 -18.19
C SER A 6 22.68 18.67 -18.08
N VAL A 7 21.42 19.07 -18.27
CA VAL A 7 20.29 18.11 -18.28
C VAL A 7 20.51 17.00 -19.30
N ALA A 8 21.01 17.33 -20.49
CA ALA A 8 21.28 16.35 -21.54
C ALA A 8 22.38 15.35 -21.14
N ASP A 9 23.44 15.82 -20.50
CA ASP A 9 24.52 14.96 -20.01
C ASP A 9 24.04 14.06 -18.86
N THR A 10 23.21 14.58 -17.96
CA THR A 10 22.62 13.79 -16.87
C THR A 10 21.70 12.70 -17.41
N VAL A 11 20.88 13.00 -18.41
CA VAL A 11 20.02 12.00 -19.08
C VAL A 11 20.88 10.90 -19.72
N LYS A 12 21.94 11.27 -20.45
CA LYS A 12 22.84 10.29 -21.05
C LYS A 12 23.51 9.41 -19.98
N ALA A 13 24.07 10.03 -18.95
CA ALA A 13 24.71 9.31 -17.84
C ALA A 13 23.73 8.41 -17.09
N PHE A 14 22.44 8.76 -17.04
CA PHE A 14 21.39 7.91 -16.45
C PHE A 14 21.17 6.63 -17.25
N TYR A 15 21.13 6.72 -18.59
CA TYR A 15 21.04 5.55 -19.45
C TYR A 15 22.28 4.68 -19.31
N ASP A 16 23.48 5.28 -19.36
CA ASP A 16 24.75 4.57 -19.18
C ASP A 16 24.80 3.84 -17.81
N ALA A 17 24.33 4.51 -16.73
CA ALA A 17 24.22 3.90 -15.40
C ALA A 17 23.20 2.76 -15.35
N THR A 18 22.07 2.90 -16.04
CA THR A 18 21.05 1.85 -16.11
C THR A 18 21.54 0.63 -16.89
N ASP A 19 22.27 0.85 -17.97
CA ASP A 19 22.90 -0.22 -18.75
C ASP A 19 23.95 -0.97 -17.93
N ALA A 20 24.74 -0.24 -17.11
CA ALA A 20 25.67 -0.85 -16.16
C ALA A 20 24.98 -1.72 -15.09
N LEU A 21 23.71 -1.47 -14.77
CA LEU A 21 22.88 -2.34 -13.93
C LEU A 21 22.22 -3.49 -14.70
N MET A 22 21.96 -3.30 -16.00
CA MET A 22 21.31 -4.31 -16.85
C MET A 22 22.25 -5.40 -17.31
N ASP A 23 23.56 -5.12 -17.43
CA ASP A 23 24.50 -6.08 -17.98
C ASP A 23 24.51 -7.39 -17.18
N ILE A 24 24.13 -8.47 -17.88
CA ILE A 24 23.79 -9.81 -17.37
C ILE A 24 25.01 -10.49 -16.72
N THR A 25 26.20 -9.93 -16.91
CA THR A 25 27.36 -10.24 -16.10
C THR A 25 27.28 -9.53 -14.74
N PHE A 26 26.42 -10.02 -13.85
CA PHE A 26 26.38 -9.65 -12.42
C PHE A 26 27.77 -9.66 -11.73
N ASN A 27 28.79 -10.27 -12.38
CA ASN A 27 30.15 -10.44 -11.90
C ASN A 27 31.25 -9.78 -12.77
N ALA A 28 30.95 -9.09 -13.89
CA ALA A 28 32.00 -8.44 -14.69
C ALA A 28 32.19 -6.96 -14.36
N VAL A 29 31.15 -6.28 -13.86
CA VAL A 29 31.25 -4.89 -13.42
C VAL A 29 31.66 -4.85 -11.94
N ASP A 30 32.66 -4.02 -11.64
CA ASP A 30 33.13 -3.78 -10.28
C ASP A 30 31.93 -3.45 -9.36
N PRO A 31 31.74 -4.15 -8.23
CA PRO A 31 30.73 -3.82 -7.24
C PRO A 31 30.68 -2.33 -6.87
N ALA A 32 31.84 -1.65 -6.79
CA ALA A 32 31.90 -0.22 -6.49
C ALA A 32 31.22 0.62 -7.57
N LEU A 33 31.47 0.33 -8.84
CA LEU A 33 30.87 1.05 -9.97
C LEU A 33 29.34 0.87 -10.02
N ARG A 34 28.83 -0.30 -9.60
CA ARG A 34 27.39 -0.54 -9.52
C ARG A 34 26.72 0.27 -8.41
N VAL A 35 27.38 0.41 -7.26
CA VAL A 35 26.90 1.25 -6.17
C VAL A 35 26.87 2.72 -6.61
N ASP A 36 27.91 3.20 -7.29
CA ASP A 36 27.96 4.56 -7.83
C ASP A 36 26.88 4.79 -8.89
N ALA A 37 26.66 3.84 -9.79
CA ALA A 37 25.60 3.89 -10.81
C ALA A 37 24.21 3.96 -10.18
N PHE A 38 23.93 3.10 -9.19
CA PHE A 38 22.64 3.13 -8.49
C PHE A 38 22.46 4.44 -7.70
N SER A 39 23.50 4.93 -7.03
CA SER A 39 23.48 6.25 -6.37
C SER A 39 23.20 7.38 -7.36
N PHE A 40 23.78 7.33 -8.54
CA PHE A 40 23.54 8.30 -9.59
C PHE A 40 22.07 8.27 -10.04
N ILE A 41 21.50 7.08 -10.26
CA ILE A 41 20.09 6.89 -10.63
C ILE A 41 19.16 7.52 -9.58
N LEU A 42 19.40 7.27 -8.29
CA LEU A 42 18.58 7.86 -7.21
C LEU A 42 18.65 9.38 -7.19
N LYS A 43 19.84 9.96 -7.38
CA LYS A 43 20.03 11.42 -7.42
C LYS A 43 19.38 12.04 -8.65
N ALA A 44 19.55 11.42 -9.82
CA ALA A 44 18.99 11.90 -11.07
C ALA A 44 17.45 11.87 -11.04
N ALA A 45 16.85 10.83 -10.44
CA ALA A 45 15.40 10.74 -10.24
C ALA A 45 14.84 11.93 -9.44
N LYS A 46 15.60 12.47 -8.49
CA LYS A 46 15.19 13.63 -7.68
C LYS A 46 15.33 14.97 -8.41
N GLN A 47 16.17 15.06 -9.44
CA GLN A 47 16.60 16.33 -10.04
C GLN A 47 16.16 16.53 -11.49
N VAL A 48 15.93 15.46 -12.25
CA VAL A 48 15.76 15.51 -13.69
C VAL A 48 14.45 14.84 -14.12
N GLN A 49 13.48 15.63 -14.58
CA GLN A 49 12.15 15.13 -14.94
C GLN A 49 12.20 14.05 -16.05
N GLN A 50 13.09 14.20 -17.03
CA GLN A 50 13.18 13.34 -18.21
C GLN A 50 13.55 11.88 -17.88
N VAL A 51 14.17 11.63 -16.72
CA VAL A 51 14.58 10.27 -16.32
C VAL A 51 13.64 9.63 -15.32
N LYS A 52 12.75 10.40 -14.68
CA LYS A 52 11.89 9.93 -13.58
C LYS A 52 11.01 8.76 -13.96
N LEU A 53 10.40 8.78 -15.16
CA LEU A 53 9.56 7.68 -15.62
C LEU A 53 10.34 6.37 -15.70
N MET A 54 11.57 6.42 -16.21
CA MET A 54 12.43 5.24 -16.26
C MET A 54 12.92 4.84 -14.87
N ALA A 55 13.31 5.81 -14.04
CA ALA A 55 13.74 5.59 -12.66
C ALA A 55 12.69 4.87 -11.83
N ALA A 56 11.40 5.23 -11.99
CA ALA A 56 10.27 4.60 -11.32
C ALA A 56 10.18 3.07 -11.55
N SER A 57 10.70 2.59 -12.68
CA SER A 57 10.76 1.15 -13.00
C SER A 57 12.11 0.51 -12.63
N VAL A 58 13.21 1.27 -12.75
CA VAL A 58 14.58 0.77 -12.54
C VAL A 58 14.91 0.63 -11.07
N ILE A 59 14.54 1.61 -10.23
CA ILE A 59 14.88 1.61 -8.80
C ILE A 59 14.37 0.33 -8.12
N PRO A 60 13.06 -0.03 -8.20
CA PRO A 60 12.55 -1.18 -7.47
C PRO A 60 13.02 -2.51 -8.06
N LYS A 61 13.43 -2.52 -9.34
CA LYS A 61 13.95 -3.70 -10.02
C LYS A 61 15.31 -4.14 -9.48
N TYR A 62 16.18 -3.19 -9.12
CA TYR A 62 17.57 -3.47 -8.73
C TYR A 62 17.86 -3.29 -7.25
N VAL A 63 16.93 -2.73 -6.46
CA VAL A 63 17.16 -2.41 -5.05
C VAL A 63 17.63 -3.59 -4.19
N SER A 64 17.22 -4.83 -4.50
CA SER A 64 17.67 -6.02 -3.75
C SER A 64 19.18 -6.26 -3.82
N SER A 65 19.84 -5.73 -4.86
CA SER A 65 21.30 -5.80 -5.02
C SER A 65 22.04 -4.73 -4.20
N PHE A 66 21.33 -3.77 -3.61
CA PHE A 66 21.92 -2.64 -2.88
C PHE A 66 21.31 -2.47 -1.47
N PRO A 67 21.52 -3.42 -0.53
CA PRO A 67 20.91 -3.36 0.80
C PRO A 67 21.27 -2.10 1.60
N SER A 68 22.46 -1.53 1.39
CA SER A 68 22.90 -0.30 2.06
C SER A 68 22.15 0.96 1.60
N MET A 69 21.43 0.90 0.48
CA MET A 69 20.73 2.03 -0.14
C MET A 69 19.21 1.82 -0.20
N VAL A 70 18.70 0.75 0.40
CA VAL A 70 17.29 0.36 0.29
C VAL A 70 16.34 1.41 0.84
N GLU A 71 16.69 2.06 1.96
CA GLU A 71 15.86 3.13 2.55
C GLU A 71 15.84 4.38 1.66
N GLU A 72 16.99 4.79 1.12
CA GLU A 72 17.05 5.93 0.19
C GLU A 72 16.26 5.62 -1.10
N ALA A 73 16.40 4.41 -1.63
CA ALA A 73 15.66 3.95 -2.80
C ALA A 73 14.15 3.94 -2.55
N PHE A 74 13.72 3.47 -1.37
CA PHE A 74 12.32 3.44 -1.00
C PHE A 74 11.73 4.84 -0.90
N ASN A 75 12.40 5.75 -0.19
CA ASN A 75 11.97 7.15 -0.09
C ASN A 75 11.92 7.83 -1.46
N THR A 76 12.93 7.59 -2.31
CA THR A 76 12.94 8.11 -3.69
C THR A 76 11.77 7.57 -4.51
N GLN A 77 11.38 6.31 -4.32
CA GLN A 77 10.21 5.74 -4.99
C GLN A 77 8.90 6.37 -4.49
N LEU A 78 8.78 6.64 -3.19
CA LEU A 78 7.62 7.33 -2.62
C LEU A 78 7.50 8.76 -3.16
N ASP A 79 8.61 9.49 -3.28
CA ASP A 79 8.63 10.82 -3.92
C ASP A 79 8.08 10.75 -5.37
N LEU A 80 8.42 9.69 -6.11
CA LEU A 80 7.90 9.45 -7.47
C LEU A 80 6.42 9.04 -7.49
N CYS A 81 5.86 8.55 -6.37
CA CYS A 81 4.41 8.29 -6.25
C CYS A 81 3.61 9.58 -6.10
N GLU A 82 4.26 10.70 -5.78
CA GLU A 82 3.65 12.03 -5.60
C GLU A 82 4.01 13.00 -6.74
N ASP A 83 4.60 12.50 -7.84
CA ASP A 83 5.00 13.34 -8.98
C ASP A 83 3.80 14.03 -9.67
N GLU A 84 4.03 15.20 -10.24
CA GLU A 84 3.00 15.94 -10.98
C GLU A 84 2.54 15.15 -12.24
N ASP A 85 3.44 14.38 -12.86
CA ASP A 85 3.11 13.55 -14.01
C ASP A 85 2.47 12.23 -13.58
N ILE A 86 1.21 12.04 -13.99
CA ILE A 86 0.44 10.82 -13.72
C ILE A 86 1.11 9.56 -14.29
N GLN A 87 1.84 9.63 -15.40
CA GLN A 87 2.54 8.45 -15.92
C GLN A 87 3.67 8.01 -15.00
N ILE A 88 4.38 8.98 -14.39
CA ILE A 88 5.43 8.70 -13.40
C ILE A 88 4.81 8.09 -12.15
N ARG A 89 3.72 8.66 -11.62
CA ARG A 89 3.00 8.09 -10.46
C ARG A 89 2.51 6.67 -10.73
N LYS A 90 1.89 6.43 -11.87
CA LYS A 90 1.38 5.11 -12.24
C LYS A 90 2.50 4.08 -12.34
N GLU A 91 3.63 4.43 -12.97
CA GLU A 91 4.77 3.52 -13.07
C GLU A 91 5.43 3.30 -11.70
N SER A 92 5.50 4.32 -10.84
CA SER A 92 6.11 4.18 -9.52
C SER A 92 5.26 3.32 -8.59
N ILE A 93 3.94 3.55 -8.53
CA ILE A 93 2.96 2.77 -7.77
C ILE A 93 2.96 1.31 -8.23
N LYS A 94 2.96 1.08 -9.54
CA LYS A 94 3.02 -0.26 -10.12
C LYS A 94 4.25 -1.04 -9.67
N ASN A 95 5.38 -0.37 -9.45
CA ASN A 95 6.64 -1.02 -9.09
C ASN A 95 6.97 -0.99 -7.59
N LEU A 96 6.12 -0.42 -6.73
CA LEU A 96 6.30 -0.46 -5.27
C LEU A 96 6.47 -1.88 -4.71
N TRP A 97 5.84 -2.88 -5.35
CA TRP A 97 5.99 -4.28 -4.95
C TRP A 97 7.44 -4.80 -5.06
N GLY A 98 8.30 -4.16 -5.85
CA GLY A 98 9.71 -4.53 -6.00
C GLY A 98 10.46 -4.50 -4.66
N PHE A 99 10.11 -3.57 -3.77
CA PHE A 99 10.65 -3.48 -2.41
C PHE A 99 10.17 -4.60 -1.47
N CYS A 100 9.11 -5.32 -1.87
CA CYS A 100 8.53 -6.41 -1.12
C CYS A 100 8.79 -7.78 -1.77
N LYS A 101 9.55 -7.84 -2.87
CA LYS A 101 9.68 -9.06 -3.66
C LYS A 101 10.43 -10.18 -2.91
N GLU A 102 11.54 -9.81 -2.27
CA GLU A 102 12.46 -10.76 -1.60
C GLU A 102 12.39 -10.67 -0.07
N THR A 103 11.81 -9.58 0.45
CA THR A 103 11.73 -9.27 1.88
C THR A 103 10.38 -8.67 2.21
N GLU A 104 9.91 -8.84 3.45
CA GLU A 104 8.69 -8.18 3.96
C GLU A 104 8.99 -6.84 4.65
N GLN A 105 10.26 -6.41 4.72
CA GLN A 105 10.70 -5.20 5.44
C GLN A 105 9.85 -3.96 5.14
N PHE A 106 9.51 -3.74 3.87
CA PHE A 106 8.71 -2.60 3.43
C PHE A 106 7.23 -2.94 3.20
N ALA A 107 6.80 -4.19 3.45
CA ALA A 107 5.43 -4.62 3.14
C ALA A 107 4.37 -3.81 3.90
N SER A 108 4.61 -3.48 5.17
CA SER A 108 3.71 -2.61 5.94
C SER A 108 3.66 -1.21 5.34
N SER A 109 4.82 -0.57 5.13
CA SER A 109 4.91 0.79 4.61
C SER A 109 4.34 0.93 3.19
N VAL A 110 4.60 -0.06 2.32
CA VAL A 110 4.01 -0.12 0.98
C VAL A 110 2.49 -0.29 1.06
N THR A 111 2.00 -1.16 1.95
CA THR A 111 0.54 -1.34 2.13
C THR A 111 -0.12 -0.07 2.64
N ASP A 112 0.49 0.61 3.61
CA ASP A 112 -0.01 1.88 4.14
C ASP A 112 -0.04 2.96 3.04
N ALA A 113 1.05 3.11 2.27
CA ALA A 113 1.10 4.05 1.15
C ALA A 113 0.01 3.75 0.10
N LEU A 114 -0.16 2.48 -0.29
CA LEU A 114 -1.20 2.08 -1.24
C LEU A 114 -2.61 2.34 -0.71
N CYS A 115 -2.85 2.13 0.60
CA CYS A 115 -4.13 2.49 1.22
C CYS A 115 -4.38 4.00 1.10
N GLN A 116 -3.38 4.83 1.42
CA GLN A 116 -3.52 6.29 1.30
C GLN A 116 -3.78 6.74 -0.14
N LEU A 117 -3.18 6.06 -1.12
CA LEU A 117 -3.37 6.38 -2.53
C LEU A 117 -4.77 6.00 -3.06
N LEU A 118 -5.55 5.17 -2.36
CA LEU A 118 -6.92 4.83 -2.77
C LEU A 118 -7.87 6.03 -2.86
N GLN A 119 -7.49 7.19 -2.31
CA GLN A 119 -8.23 8.44 -2.46
C GLN A 119 -7.92 9.20 -3.77
N ALA A 120 -7.13 8.62 -4.68
CA ALA A 120 -6.82 9.23 -5.97
C ALA A 120 -8.09 9.47 -6.81
N GLU A 121 -8.12 10.58 -7.54
CA GLU A 121 -9.30 10.99 -8.33
C GLU A 121 -9.41 10.25 -9.67
N GLN A 122 -8.28 9.73 -10.18
CA GLN A 122 -8.19 9.17 -11.54
C GLN A 122 -8.36 7.64 -11.51
N GLU A 123 -9.37 7.14 -12.22
CA GLU A 123 -9.70 5.70 -12.19
C GLU A 123 -8.58 4.82 -12.75
N ASP A 124 -7.83 5.30 -13.73
CA ASP A 124 -6.70 4.55 -14.30
C ASP A 124 -5.51 4.43 -13.33
N GLU A 125 -5.36 5.39 -12.41
CA GLU A 125 -4.43 5.31 -11.28
C GLU A 125 -4.96 4.35 -10.21
N LEU A 126 -6.25 4.44 -9.85
CA LEU A 126 -6.91 3.53 -8.90
C LEU A 126 -6.82 2.07 -9.33
N VAL A 127 -6.95 1.77 -10.62
CA VAL A 127 -6.78 0.40 -11.15
C VAL A 127 -5.41 -0.16 -10.80
N ILE A 128 -4.35 0.64 -10.97
CA ILE A 128 -2.98 0.23 -10.68
C ILE A 128 -2.77 0.09 -9.17
N ILE A 129 -3.25 1.04 -8.37
CA ILE A 129 -3.16 0.99 -6.90
C ILE A 129 -3.81 -0.29 -6.37
N ARG A 130 -5.05 -0.56 -6.80
CA ARG A 130 -5.81 -1.76 -6.41
C ARG A 130 -5.08 -3.03 -6.86
N GLN A 131 -4.47 -3.04 -8.04
CA GLN A 131 -3.69 -4.19 -8.52
C GLN A 131 -2.44 -4.43 -7.68
N THR A 132 -1.65 -3.39 -7.38
CA THR A 132 -0.46 -3.52 -6.53
C THR A 132 -0.84 -3.95 -5.11
N LEU A 133 -1.92 -3.38 -4.55
CA LEU A 133 -2.41 -3.74 -3.21
C LEU A 133 -2.83 -5.22 -3.15
N LYS A 134 -3.50 -5.74 -4.18
CA LYS A 134 -3.83 -7.18 -4.28
C LYS A 134 -2.57 -8.04 -4.26
N MET A 135 -1.51 -7.64 -4.97
CA MET A 135 -0.25 -8.40 -4.99
C MET A 135 0.38 -8.49 -3.60
N ILE A 136 0.44 -7.37 -2.88
CA ILE A 136 1.02 -7.33 -1.53
C ILE A 136 0.18 -8.14 -0.53
N LEU A 137 -1.16 -8.05 -0.59
CA LEU A 137 -2.06 -8.83 0.26
C LEU A 137 -1.94 -10.34 0.06
N VAL A 138 -1.55 -10.79 -1.14
CA VAL A 138 -1.31 -12.21 -1.43
C VAL A 138 0.09 -12.64 -1.02
N GLN A 139 1.10 -11.80 -1.30
CA GLN A 139 2.50 -12.15 -1.04
C GLN A 139 2.83 -12.12 0.46
N HIS A 140 2.35 -11.10 1.17
CA HIS A 140 2.67 -10.83 2.58
C HIS A 140 1.40 -10.63 3.41
N PRO A 141 0.48 -11.62 3.47
CA PRO A 141 -0.86 -11.44 4.02
C PRO A 141 -0.86 -10.97 5.47
N ASN A 142 0.04 -11.48 6.32
CA ASN A 142 0.04 -11.11 7.74
C ASN A 142 0.36 -9.62 7.94
N VAL A 143 1.52 -9.18 7.43
CA VAL A 143 1.98 -7.79 7.57
C VAL A 143 1.05 -6.82 6.85
N ALA A 144 0.61 -7.16 5.64
CA ALA A 144 -0.27 -6.31 4.84
C ALA A 144 -1.65 -6.15 5.50
N PHE A 145 -2.25 -7.22 6.00
CA PHE A 145 -3.54 -7.10 6.68
C PHE A 145 -3.44 -6.38 8.03
N GLU A 146 -2.30 -6.45 8.74
CA GLU A 146 -2.07 -5.64 9.94
C GLU A 146 -2.08 -4.13 9.60
N ALA A 147 -1.41 -3.72 8.52
CA ALA A 147 -1.46 -2.35 8.01
C ALA A 147 -2.88 -1.95 7.59
N VAL A 148 -3.58 -2.80 6.81
CA VAL A 148 -4.99 -2.58 6.43
C VAL A 148 -5.88 -2.40 7.66
N MET A 149 -5.77 -3.28 8.66
CA MET A 149 -6.55 -3.18 9.90
C MET A 149 -6.27 -1.88 10.65
N SER A 150 -5.01 -1.42 10.66
CA SER A 150 -4.64 -0.13 11.23
C SER A 150 -5.29 1.04 10.48
N GLN A 151 -5.25 1.03 9.14
CA GLN A 151 -5.90 2.05 8.30
C GLN A 151 -7.41 2.07 8.48
N LEU A 152 -8.04 0.90 8.65
CA LEU A 152 -9.48 0.83 8.89
C LEU A 152 -9.87 1.49 10.22
N LEU A 153 -9.11 1.24 11.29
CA LEU A 153 -9.44 1.77 12.62
C LEU A 153 -9.00 3.23 12.83
N ASN A 154 -7.85 3.61 12.28
CA ASN A 154 -7.17 4.86 12.62
C ASN A 154 -6.96 5.79 11.41
N GLY A 155 -7.22 5.30 10.19
CA GLY A 155 -7.05 6.08 8.96
C GLY A 155 -8.11 7.15 8.77
N VAL A 156 -7.89 7.99 7.76
CA VAL A 156 -8.80 9.09 7.37
C VAL A 156 -10.10 8.50 6.80
N PRO A 157 -11.28 9.10 7.05
CA PRO A 157 -12.56 8.55 6.60
C PRO A 157 -12.62 8.20 5.11
N ILE A 158 -12.14 9.09 4.22
CA ILE A 158 -12.15 8.82 2.77
C ILE A 158 -11.35 7.58 2.40
N VAL A 159 -10.14 7.42 2.96
CA VAL A 159 -9.29 6.25 2.75
C VAL A 159 -9.94 5.00 3.30
N ARG A 160 -10.58 5.08 4.48
CA ARG A 160 -11.32 3.96 5.08
C ARG A 160 -12.46 3.50 4.17
N THR A 161 -13.25 4.42 3.65
CA THR A 161 -14.37 4.11 2.76
C THR A 161 -13.89 3.42 1.49
N GLU A 162 -12.88 3.95 0.82
CA GLU A 162 -12.32 3.35 -0.40
C GLU A 162 -11.68 1.99 -0.12
N LEU A 163 -10.97 1.84 1.00
CA LEU A 163 -10.36 0.58 1.41
C LEU A 163 -11.43 -0.49 1.73
N LEU A 164 -12.49 -0.13 2.44
CA LEU A 164 -13.62 -1.04 2.71
C LEU A 164 -14.30 -1.49 1.41
N GLN A 165 -14.55 -0.57 0.48
CA GLN A 165 -15.16 -0.90 -0.82
C GLN A 165 -14.26 -1.85 -1.62
N PHE A 166 -12.96 -1.56 -1.68
CA PHE A 166 -11.96 -2.44 -2.30
C PHE A 166 -11.98 -3.85 -1.69
N LEU A 167 -11.97 -3.94 -0.35
CA LEU A 167 -11.98 -5.22 0.36
C LEU A 167 -13.28 -5.99 0.10
N VAL A 168 -14.44 -5.33 0.05
CA VAL A 168 -15.72 -5.98 -0.25
C VAL A 168 -15.67 -6.67 -1.61
N ALA A 169 -15.05 -6.03 -2.61
CA ALA A 169 -14.91 -6.59 -3.95
C ALA A 169 -13.87 -7.72 -4.05
N TYR A 170 -12.89 -7.77 -3.14
CA TYR A 170 -11.72 -8.64 -3.27
C TYR A 170 -11.63 -9.77 -2.25
N VAL A 171 -12.01 -9.55 -0.99
CA VAL A 171 -11.70 -10.46 0.13
C VAL A 171 -12.28 -11.87 -0.07
N GLY A 172 -13.42 -11.99 -0.74
CA GLY A 172 -14.05 -13.29 -1.04
C GLY A 172 -13.21 -14.17 -1.99
N THR A 173 -12.22 -13.60 -2.66
CA THR A 173 -11.28 -14.32 -3.54
C THR A 173 -10.01 -14.76 -2.82
N LEU A 174 -9.78 -14.27 -1.59
CA LEU A 174 -8.58 -14.54 -0.81
C LEU A 174 -8.76 -15.76 0.09
N THR A 175 -7.70 -16.57 0.17
CA THR A 175 -7.58 -17.63 1.18
C THR A 175 -6.70 -17.12 2.33
N LEU A 176 -7.34 -16.71 3.43
CA LEU A 176 -6.62 -16.26 4.62
C LEU A 176 -6.46 -17.39 5.65
N ALA A 177 -5.34 -17.38 6.36
CA ALA A 177 -5.14 -18.24 7.53
C ALA A 177 -6.23 -17.97 8.58
N VAL A 178 -6.65 -19.01 9.30
CA VAL A 178 -7.76 -18.94 10.27
C VAL A 178 -7.52 -17.86 11.32
N GLU A 179 -6.29 -17.73 11.81
CA GLU A 179 -5.92 -16.73 12.82
C GLU A 179 -6.04 -15.31 12.28
N LEU A 180 -5.49 -15.06 11.09
CA LEU A 180 -5.56 -13.75 10.43
C LEU A 180 -7.01 -13.36 10.13
N LYS A 181 -7.80 -14.31 9.62
CA LYS A 181 -9.24 -14.15 9.40
C LYS A 181 -9.97 -13.82 10.69
N SER A 182 -9.66 -14.51 11.80
CA SER A 182 -10.29 -14.24 13.10
C SER A 182 -9.95 -12.84 13.61
N LYS A 183 -8.68 -12.42 13.52
CA LYS A 183 -8.24 -11.06 13.88
C LYS A 183 -8.96 -10.00 13.05
N PHE A 184 -9.03 -10.19 11.73
CA PHE A 184 -9.68 -9.27 10.82
C PHE A 184 -11.18 -9.11 11.13
N VAL A 185 -11.88 -10.22 11.41
CA VAL A 185 -13.29 -10.18 11.85
C VAL A 185 -13.46 -9.37 13.13
N THR A 186 -12.62 -9.58 14.15
CA THR A 186 -12.69 -8.80 15.40
C THR A 186 -12.45 -7.30 15.14
N VAL A 187 -11.55 -6.94 14.21
CA VAL A 187 -11.35 -5.54 13.81
C VAL A 187 -12.59 -4.96 13.12
N LEU A 188 -13.25 -5.70 12.24
CA LEU A 188 -14.48 -5.27 11.58
C LEU A 188 -15.63 -5.07 12.57
N ILE A 189 -15.76 -5.95 13.58
CA ILE A 189 -16.73 -5.80 14.67
C ILE A 189 -16.45 -4.52 15.45
N LYS A 190 -15.19 -4.29 15.85
CA LYS A 190 -14.78 -3.06 16.53
C LYS A 190 -15.06 -1.83 15.69
N LEU A 191 -14.77 -1.87 14.38
CA LEU A 191 -15.03 -0.75 13.49
C LEU A 191 -16.53 -0.42 13.43
N ALA A 192 -17.39 -1.44 13.29
CA ALA A 192 -18.83 -1.28 13.25
C ALA A 192 -19.42 -0.75 14.56
N SER A 193 -18.71 -0.91 15.69
CA SER A 193 -19.14 -0.41 16.99
C SER A 193 -18.84 1.08 17.23
N MET A 194 -17.93 1.67 16.45
CA MET A 194 -17.46 3.04 16.63
C MET A 194 -18.54 4.06 16.21
N GLN A 195 -18.90 4.98 17.11
CA GLN A 195 -19.91 6.03 16.84
C GLN A 195 -19.50 7.03 15.75
N SER A 196 -18.19 7.19 15.52
CA SER A 196 -17.64 8.16 14.56
C SER A 196 -17.58 7.65 13.13
N VAL A 197 -18.02 6.41 12.88
CA VAL A 197 -17.91 5.75 11.57
C VAL A 197 -19.16 6.05 10.75
N GLU A 198 -18.97 6.36 9.47
CA GLU A 198 -20.08 6.69 8.58
C GLU A 198 -20.96 5.46 8.29
N PRO A 199 -22.27 5.64 8.03
CA PRO A 199 -23.16 4.52 7.75
C PRO A 199 -22.73 3.65 6.57
N VAL A 200 -22.07 4.24 5.56
CA VAL A 200 -21.53 3.50 4.41
C VAL A 200 -20.42 2.54 4.82
N ASP A 201 -19.54 2.98 5.73
CA ASP A 201 -18.44 2.19 6.25
C ASP A 201 -18.96 1.07 7.14
N THR A 202 -19.93 1.36 8.03
CA THR A 202 -20.60 0.35 8.84
C THR A 202 -21.26 -0.72 7.96
N LYS A 203 -21.96 -0.31 6.90
CA LYS A 203 -22.55 -1.24 5.92
C LYS A 203 -21.49 -2.13 5.27
N ASN A 204 -20.39 -1.54 4.78
CA ASN A 204 -19.32 -2.30 4.14
C ASN A 204 -18.63 -3.24 5.13
N ALA A 205 -18.43 -2.83 6.39
CA ALA A 205 -17.91 -3.69 7.45
C ALA A 205 -18.81 -4.92 7.68
N PHE A 206 -20.14 -4.75 7.75
CA PHE A 206 -21.07 -5.88 7.85
C PHE A 206 -21.06 -6.79 6.60
N MET A 207 -20.91 -6.22 5.41
CA MET A 207 -20.72 -7.02 4.18
C MET A 207 -19.46 -7.88 4.27
N LEU A 208 -18.35 -7.32 4.76
CA LEU A 208 -17.12 -8.06 4.99
C LEU A 208 -17.27 -9.14 6.07
N LEU A 209 -17.95 -8.85 7.19
CA LEU A 209 -18.25 -9.84 8.23
C LEU A 209 -18.99 -11.05 7.65
N ARG A 210 -19.97 -10.80 6.78
CA ARG A 210 -20.69 -11.85 6.06
C ARG A 210 -19.77 -12.65 5.13
N LEU A 211 -18.99 -11.97 4.28
CA LEU A 211 -18.05 -12.63 3.36
C LEU A 211 -17.00 -13.48 4.10
N MET A 212 -16.67 -13.08 5.32
CA MET A 212 -15.75 -13.79 6.19
C MET A 212 -16.43 -14.86 7.04
N ASN A 213 -17.70 -15.18 6.82
CA ASN A 213 -18.44 -16.18 7.60
C ASN A 213 -18.36 -15.94 9.12
N ALA A 214 -18.30 -14.67 9.54
CA ALA A 214 -18.21 -14.32 10.96
C ALA A 214 -19.42 -14.83 11.74
N PHE A 215 -20.58 -14.91 11.09
CA PHE A 215 -21.82 -15.39 11.70
C PHE A 215 -21.87 -16.91 11.93
N ASP A 216 -20.88 -17.66 11.46
CA ASP A 216 -20.87 -19.13 11.60
C ASP A 216 -20.04 -19.60 12.81
N THR A 217 -19.28 -18.70 13.46
CA THR A 217 -18.44 -19.06 14.60
C THR A 217 -19.05 -18.57 15.92
N PRO A 218 -19.16 -19.42 16.97
CA PRO A 218 -19.72 -19.00 18.25
C PRO A 218 -18.99 -17.83 18.90
N LYS A 219 -17.66 -17.77 18.74
CA LYS A 219 -16.83 -16.67 19.22
C LYS A 219 -17.28 -15.34 18.60
N HIS A 220 -17.33 -15.27 17.27
CA HIS A 220 -17.67 -14.03 16.56
C HIS A 220 -19.15 -13.68 16.72
N GLN A 221 -20.05 -14.66 16.78
CA GLN A 221 -21.46 -14.43 17.13
C GLN A 221 -21.59 -13.73 18.50
N THR A 222 -20.85 -14.20 19.50
CA THR A 222 -20.85 -13.59 20.84
C THR A 222 -20.31 -12.15 20.78
N GLU A 223 -19.19 -11.92 20.09
CA GLU A 223 -18.61 -10.58 19.92
C GLU A 223 -19.58 -9.61 19.21
N ILE A 224 -20.30 -10.08 18.18
CA ILE A 224 -21.31 -9.28 17.46
C ILE A 224 -22.51 -8.96 18.34
N LEU A 225 -23.01 -9.93 19.11
CA LEU A 225 -24.13 -9.70 20.04
C LEU A 225 -23.76 -8.68 21.11
N THR A 226 -22.58 -8.83 21.72
CA THR A 226 -22.07 -7.85 22.71
C THR A 226 -21.95 -6.45 22.09
N MET A 227 -21.48 -6.35 20.85
CA MET A 227 -21.41 -5.08 20.13
C MET A 227 -22.78 -4.41 20.00
N PHE A 228 -23.82 -5.16 19.63
CA PHE A 228 -25.18 -4.63 19.56
C PHE A 228 -25.76 -4.27 20.93
N ASP A 229 -25.53 -5.09 21.96
CA ASP A 229 -25.98 -4.82 23.32
C ASP A 229 -25.38 -3.51 23.86
N ASP A 230 -24.08 -3.28 23.64
CA ASP A 230 -23.39 -2.05 24.04
C ASP A 230 -23.95 -0.82 23.32
N GLN A 231 -24.21 -0.92 22.01
CA GLN A 231 -24.79 0.16 21.22
C GLN A 231 -26.23 0.49 21.64
N LEU A 232 -27.05 -0.53 21.88
CA LEU A 232 -28.42 -0.35 22.37
C LEU A 232 -28.43 0.24 23.79
N GLY A 233 -27.52 -0.21 24.66
CA GLY A 233 -27.35 0.33 26.00
C GLY A 233 -27.02 1.82 26.03
N GLN A 234 -26.23 2.31 25.08
CA GLN A 234 -25.91 3.74 24.94
C GLN A 234 -27.09 4.60 24.49
N GLN A 235 -28.12 4.00 23.89
CA GLN A 235 -29.34 4.71 23.45
C GLN A 235 -30.43 4.74 24.54
N LEU A 236 -30.17 4.18 25.72
CA LEU A 236 -31.11 4.17 26.84
C LEU A 236 -30.96 5.40 27.76
N PRO A 237 -32.09 5.95 28.28
CA PRO A 237 -33.46 5.60 27.91
C PRO A 237 -33.78 6.10 26.49
N PHE A 238 -34.51 5.28 25.72
CA PHE A 238 -34.96 5.70 24.40
C PHE A 238 -35.75 7.00 24.52
N SER A 239 -35.28 8.07 23.90
CA SER A 239 -36.02 9.33 23.84
C SER A 239 -37.24 9.15 22.95
N ALA A 240 -38.37 8.84 23.58
CA ALA A 240 -39.67 8.96 22.93
C ALA A 240 -40.00 10.45 22.76
N ASN A 241 -39.30 11.14 21.86
CA ASN A 241 -39.74 12.43 21.37
C ASN A 241 -40.91 12.16 20.42
N CYS A 242 -42.09 11.91 21.00
CA CYS A 242 -43.36 12.04 20.31
C CYS A 242 -43.63 13.54 20.16
N GLU A 243 -43.35 14.10 18.98
CA GLU A 243 -44.06 15.28 18.46
C GLU A 243 -45.15 14.83 17.49
#